data_AF-A0A1I4BZV6-F1
#
_entry.id   AF-A0A1I4BZV6-F1
#
_cell.length_a   1.000
_cell.length_b   1.000
_cell.length_c   1.000
_cell.angle_alpha   90.00
_cell.angle_beta   90.00
_cell.angle_gamma   90.00
#
_symmetry.space_group_name_H-M   'P 1'
#
loop_
_entity.id
_entity.type
_entity.pdbx_description
1 polymer ?
#
loop_
_entity_poly.entity_id
_entity_poly.type
_entity_poly.pdbx_seq_one_letter_code
_entity_poly.pdbx_strand_id
1 'polypeptide(L)'
;MNTRRCEHCGEHLAARHAHNARFCSGRCRVAAHRARRTIPTELTSRPRWVRRTARKVPLTVGGETASSTDPSTWSRYREAAASTVGTGLGFVLNGDGIVCIDLDHCLDDEGEVLPWAALILDSAPGCWVERSVSGRGLHVWGRGPLRHGRRIARDGTSIEVYGTGRFIAVTGETWGDTPRRLGDLSELIDVLL
;
A
#
# COMPACT_ATOMS: atom_id res chain seq x y z
N MET A 1 -23.43 -26.82 15.01
CA MET A 1 -22.96 -25.66 15.80
C MET A 1 -22.40 -24.63 14.82
N ASN A 2 -22.81 -23.36 14.91
CA ASN A 2 -22.36 -22.33 13.98
C ASN A 2 -20.90 -21.95 14.31
N THR A 3 -19.96 -22.43 13.51
CA THR A 3 -18.51 -22.24 13.69
C THR A 3 -18.02 -20.88 13.22
N ARG A 4 -18.91 -20.05 12.64
CA ARG A 4 -18.54 -18.75 12.09
C ARG A 4 -18.23 -17.76 13.20
N ARG A 5 -17.04 -17.17 13.15
CA ARG A 5 -16.54 -16.19 14.13
C ARG A 5 -16.32 -14.82 13.48
N CYS A 6 -16.50 -13.78 14.27
CA CYS A 6 -16.18 -12.41 13.88
C CYS A 6 -14.66 -12.28 13.68
N GLU A 7 -14.25 -11.77 12.51
CA GLU A 7 -12.83 -11.57 12.17
C GLU A 7 -12.11 -10.54 13.05
N HIS A 8 -12.84 -9.75 13.87
CA HIS A 8 -12.24 -8.75 14.75
C HIS A 8 -12.13 -9.22 16.22
N CYS A 9 -13.25 -9.60 16.82
CA CYS A 9 -13.32 -9.93 18.25
C CYS A 9 -13.34 -11.44 18.54
N GLY A 10 -13.41 -12.30 17.51
CA GLY A 10 -13.45 -13.76 17.66
C GLY A 10 -14.76 -14.34 18.20
N GLU A 11 -15.75 -13.50 18.53
CA GLU A 11 -17.07 -13.95 18.99
C GLU A 11 -17.85 -14.69 17.89
N HIS A 12 -18.74 -15.60 18.29
CA HIS A 12 -19.59 -16.33 17.35
C HIS A 12 -20.60 -15.40 16.64
N LEU A 13 -20.73 -15.58 15.33
CA LEU A 13 -21.76 -14.89 14.57
C LEU A 13 -23.10 -15.58 14.81
N ALA A 14 -24.05 -14.87 15.42
CA ALA A 14 -25.41 -15.36 15.63
C ALA A 14 -26.13 -15.71 14.31
N ALA A 15 -27.14 -16.59 14.38
CA ALA A 15 -27.92 -17.05 13.22
C ALA A 15 -28.56 -15.90 12.40
N ARG A 16 -28.84 -14.76 13.04
CA ARG A 16 -29.36 -13.54 12.39
C ARG A 16 -28.39 -12.91 11.38
N HIS A 17 -27.10 -13.21 11.46
CA HIS A 17 -26.12 -12.67 10.52
C HIS A 17 -26.15 -13.45 9.21
N ALA A 18 -26.09 -12.71 8.10
CA ALA A 18 -25.96 -13.28 6.76
C ALA A 18 -24.85 -14.34 6.71
N HIS A 19 -24.99 -15.34 5.84
CA HIS A 19 -24.07 -16.47 5.75
C HIS A 19 -22.61 -16.01 5.52
N ASN A 20 -22.42 -14.98 4.71
CA ASN A 20 -21.15 -14.34 4.37
C ASN A 20 -20.74 -13.18 5.30
N ALA A 21 -21.44 -12.99 6.43
CA ALA A 21 -21.07 -11.94 7.37
C ALA A 21 -19.68 -12.22 7.95
N ARG A 22 -18.81 -11.21 7.91
CA ARG A 22 -17.43 -11.27 8.42
C ARG A 22 -17.29 -10.70 9.85
N PHE A 23 -18.25 -9.86 10.26
CA PHE A 23 -18.19 -9.12 11.52
C PHE A 23 -19.52 -9.16 12.27
N CYS A 24 -19.49 -9.22 13.60
CA CYS A 24 -20.68 -9.27 14.45
C CYS A 24 -21.42 -7.92 14.56
N SER A 25 -20.78 -6.82 14.18
CA SER A 25 -21.34 -5.47 14.29
C SER A 25 -20.64 -4.48 13.37
N GLY A 26 -21.30 -3.33 13.13
CA GLY A 26 -20.66 -2.20 12.46
C GLY A 26 -19.42 -1.71 13.19
N ARG A 27 -19.42 -1.74 14.53
CA ARG A 27 -18.25 -1.39 15.35
C ARG A 27 -17.06 -2.30 15.07
N CYS A 28 -17.26 -3.63 15.08
CA CYS A 28 -16.20 -4.59 14.78
C CYS A 28 -15.67 -4.45 13.35
N ARG A 29 -16.56 -4.19 12.38
CA ARG A 29 -16.17 -3.90 11.00
C ARG A 29 -15.29 -2.65 10.88
N VAL A 30 -15.68 -1.54 11.53
CA VAL A 30 -14.89 -0.30 11.53
C VAL A 30 -13.55 -0.49 12.26
N ALA A 31 -13.54 -1.20 13.39
CA ALA A 31 -12.33 -1.46 14.14
C ALA A 31 -11.34 -2.36 13.37
N ALA A 32 -11.82 -3.44 12.74
CA ALA A 32 -11.00 -4.26 11.85
C ALA A 32 -10.45 -3.45 10.67
N HIS A 33 -11.29 -2.62 10.04
CA HIS A 33 -10.84 -1.76 8.94
C HIS A 33 -9.74 -0.78 9.38
N ARG A 34 -9.90 -0.12 10.54
CA ARG A 34 -8.87 0.77 11.10
C ARG A 34 -7.58 0.02 11.44
N ALA A 35 -7.70 -1.17 12.02
CA ALA A 35 -6.55 -2.01 12.34
C ALA A 35 -5.77 -2.44 11.07
N ARG A 36 -6.46 -2.61 9.93
CA ARG A 36 -5.83 -2.89 8.63
C ARG A 36 -5.19 -1.67 7.96
N ARG A 37 -5.67 -0.46 8.26
CA ARG A 37 -5.18 0.81 7.69
C ARG A 37 -4.07 1.43 8.50
N THR A 38 -2.88 0.88 8.34
CA THR A 38 -1.73 1.19 9.17
C THR A 38 -0.50 1.14 8.29
N ILE A 39 0.22 2.26 8.30
CA ILE A 39 1.39 2.48 7.46
C ILE A 39 2.63 2.34 8.36
N PRO A 40 3.72 1.70 7.90
CA PRO A 40 4.96 1.58 8.65
C PRO A 40 5.45 2.92 9.21
N THR A 41 5.99 2.88 10.43
CA THR A 41 6.53 4.09 11.09
C THR A 41 7.67 4.69 10.28
N GLU A 42 8.41 3.85 9.55
CA GLU A 42 9.48 4.26 8.66
C GLU A 42 9.02 4.99 7.40
N LEU A 43 7.72 5.06 7.11
CA LEU A 43 7.18 5.99 6.11
C LEU A 43 6.56 7.21 6.80
N THR A 44 5.74 7.01 7.84
CA THR A 44 4.98 8.10 8.47
C THR A 44 5.83 9.12 9.22
N SER A 45 7.03 8.73 9.65
CA SER A 45 7.99 9.64 10.31
C SER A 45 8.74 10.57 9.35
N ARG A 46 8.57 10.43 8.02
CA ARG A 46 9.30 11.22 7.01
C ARG A 46 8.44 12.40 6.54
N PRO A 47 8.99 13.61 6.34
CA PRO A 47 8.22 14.79 5.94
C PRO A 47 8.07 14.89 4.41
N ARG A 48 7.62 13.82 3.75
CA ARG A 48 7.46 13.78 2.29
C ARG A 48 6.12 13.21 1.83
N TRP A 49 5.08 13.57 2.57
CA TRP A 49 3.70 13.19 2.30
C TRP A 49 2.97 14.27 1.51
N VAL A 50 2.16 13.84 0.56
CA VAL A 50 1.30 14.68 -0.27
C VAL A 50 -0.13 14.15 -0.22
N ARG A 51 -1.07 14.99 -0.63
CA ARG A 51 -2.42 14.57 -1.01
C ARG A 51 -2.41 14.18 -2.48
N ARG A 52 -3.52 13.65 -2.99
CA ARG A 52 -3.68 13.42 -4.43
C ARG A 52 -5.11 13.57 -4.90
N THR A 53 -5.27 13.89 -6.19
CA THR A 53 -6.56 13.78 -6.88
C THR A 53 -6.95 12.31 -7.13
N ALA A 54 -8.18 12.09 -7.60
CA ALA A 54 -8.61 10.78 -8.08
C ALA A 54 -7.82 10.29 -9.30
N ARG A 55 -7.29 11.22 -10.12
CA ARG A 55 -6.43 10.93 -11.27
C ARG A 55 -4.95 10.74 -10.89
N LYS A 56 -4.66 10.51 -9.60
CA LYS A 56 -3.29 10.34 -9.06
C LYS A 56 -2.36 11.52 -9.41
N VAL A 57 -2.86 12.75 -9.35
CA VAL A 57 -2.01 13.97 -9.42
C VAL A 57 -1.70 14.40 -7.99
N PRO A 58 -0.42 14.60 -7.60
CA PRO A 58 -0.04 14.97 -6.24
C PRO A 58 -0.46 16.42 -5.93
N LEU A 59 -0.92 16.63 -4.71
CA LEU A 59 -1.39 17.91 -4.19
C LEU A 59 -0.69 18.21 -2.87
N THR A 60 -0.49 19.48 -2.58
CA THR A 60 -0.14 19.94 -1.23
C THR A 60 -1.31 19.63 -0.27
N VAL A 61 -1.12 19.85 1.03
CA VAL A 61 -2.22 19.78 2.00
C VAL A 61 -3.25 20.91 1.84
N GLY A 62 -2.88 21.99 1.13
CA GLY A 62 -3.71 23.14 0.80
C GLY A 62 -4.51 23.01 -0.49
N GLY A 63 -4.10 22.12 -1.41
CA GLY A 63 -4.83 21.83 -2.64
C GLY A 63 -4.16 22.30 -3.93
N GLU A 64 -3.02 22.98 -3.85
CA GLU A 64 -2.18 23.25 -5.01
C GLU A 64 -1.52 21.95 -5.52
N THR A 65 -1.03 21.96 -6.76
CA THR A 65 -0.21 20.85 -7.26
C THR A 65 1.10 20.77 -6.48
N ALA A 66 1.44 19.57 -6.01
CA ALA A 66 2.75 19.30 -5.41
C ALA A 66 3.72 18.73 -6.45
N SER A 67 5.02 18.94 -6.23
CA SER A 67 6.07 18.38 -7.07
C SER A 67 6.54 17.04 -6.50
N SER A 68 7.00 16.13 -7.36
CA SER A 68 7.69 14.91 -6.91
C SER A 68 9.19 15.10 -6.65
N THR A 69 9.72 16.30 -6.89
CA THR A 69 11.14 16.62 -6.77
C THR A 69 11.44 17.88 -5.96
N ASP A 70 10.44 18.67 -5.57
CA ASP A 70 10.60 19.85 -4.71
C ASP A 70 10.02 19.60 -3.30
N PRO A 71 10.89 19.41 -2.27
CA PRO A 71 10.50 19.16 -0.89
C PRO A 71 9.62 20.21 -0.24
N SER A 72 9.65 21.46 -0.73
CA SER A 72 8.85 22.56 -0.17
C SER A 72 7.34 22.36 -0.39
N THR A 73 6.98 21.51 -1.35
CA THR A 73 5.59 21.15 -1.65
C THR A 73 5.07 19.94 -0.87
N TRP A 74 5.90 19.33 -0.02
CA TRP A 74 5.54 18.15 0.77
C TRP A 74 5.19 18.53 2.21
N SER A 75 4.64 17.56 2.95
CA SER A 75 4.18 17.74 4.33
C SER A 75 4.54 16.53 5.21
N ARG A 76 4.30 16.65 6.52
CA ARG A 76 4.37 15.51 7.44
C ARG A 76 3.14 14.63 7.25
N TYR A 77 3.27 13.33 7.57
CA TYR A 77 2.16 12.38 7.51
C TYR A 77 0.89 12.88 8.22
N ARG A 78 1.04 13.40 9.45
CA ARG A 78 -0.10 13.89 10.25
C ARG A 78 -0.88 15.02 9.57
N GLU A 79 -0.19 15.89 8.84
CA GLU A 79 -0.81 17.03 8.13
C GLU A 79 -1.56 16.52 6.89
N ALA A 80 -0.92 15.65 6.09
CA ALA A 80 -1.56 15.01 4.96
C ALA A 80 -2.74 14.11 5.37
N ALA A 81 -2.65 13.41 6.49
CA ALA A 81 -3.71 12.55 7.00
C ALA A 81 -4.91 13.35 7.54
N ALA A 82 -4.67 14.53 8.13
CA ALA A 82 -5.72 15.42 8.61
C ALA A 82 -6.39 16.23 7.48
N SER A 83 -5.67 16.50 6.38
CA SER A 83 -6.22 17.25 5.25
C SER A 83 -7.31 16.48 4.51
N THR A 84 -8.39 17.17 4.15
CA THR A 84 -9.52 16.67 3.36
C THR A 84 -9.34 16.89 1.86
N VAL A 85 -8.26 17.56 1.44
CA VAL A 85 -7.96 17.85 0.02
C VAL A 85 -7.80 16.55 -0.77
N GLY A 86 -8.38 16.52 -1.97
CA GLY A 86 -8.28 15.37 -2.86
C GLY A 86 -8.91 14.09 -2.27
N THR A 87 -8.44 12.92 -2.72
CA THR A 87 -9.09 11.64 -2.39
C THR A 87 -8.18 10.62 -1.71
N GLY A 88 -6.93 10.99 -1.40
CA GLY A 88 -6.02 10.08 -0.71
C GLY A 88 -4.65 10.65 -0.47
N LEU A 89 -3.81 9.81 0.13
CA LEU A 89 -2.42 10.10 0.45
C LEU A 89 -1.49 9.69 -0.69
N GLY A 90 -0.33 10.33 -0.71
CA GLY A 90 0.82 9.91 -1.49
C GLY A 90 2.10 10.09 -0.70
N PHE A 91 3.10 9.27 -1.02
CA PHE A 91 4.44 9.35 -0.46
C PHE A 91 5.45 9.57 -1.57
N VAL A 92 6.30 10.58 -1.44
CA VAL A 92 7.30 10.92 -2.45
C VAL A 92 8.58 10.11 -2.22
N LEU A 93 9.11 9.52 -3.29
CA LEU A 93 10.38 8.82 -3.31
C LEU A 93 11.46 9.80 -3.79
N ASN A 94 12.53 9.96 -3.03
CA ASN A 94 13.59 10.95 -3.29
C ASN A 94 14.99 10.34 -3.44
N GLY A 95 15.11 9.01 -3.56
CA GLY A 95 16.38 8.33 -3.74
C GLY A 95 17.16 8.00 -2.46
N ASP A 96 16.53 8.07 -1.28
CA ASP A 96 17.18 7.75 0.01
C ASP A 96 17.21 6.24 0.35
N GLY A 97 16.95 5.38 -0.64
CA GLY A 97 16.95 3.94 -0.48
C GLY A 97 15.61 3.33 -0.05
N ILE A 98 14.54 4.12 0.14
CA ILE A 98 13.17 3.57 0.18
C ILE A 98 12.70 3.27 -1.25
N VAL A 99 12.26 2.04 -1.45
CA VAL A 99 11.80 1.52 -2.76
C VAL A 99 10.36 1.03 -2.65
N CYS A 100 9.60 1.25 -3.72
CA CYS A 100 8.28 0.65 -3.93
C CYS A 100 8.32 -0.17 -5.22
N ILE A 101 7.99 -1.45 -5.12
CA ILE A 101 7.72 -2.32 -6.27
C ILE A 101 6.19 -2.36 -6.45
N ASP A 102 5.71 -1.82 -7.56
CA ASP A 102 4.29 -1.81 -7.93
C ASP A 102 3.97 -3.03 -8.80
N LEU A 103 3.03 -3.85 -8.34
CA LEU A 103 2.54 -5.04 -9.01
C LEU A 103 1.15 -4.73 -9.57
N ASP A 104 1.10 -4.30 -10.83
CA ASP A 104 -0.13 -3.89 -11.49
C ASP A 104 -0.96 -5.11 -11.90
N HIS A 105 -2.27 -5.09 -11.60
CA HIS A 105 -3.22 -6.15 -11.94
C HIS A 105 -2.79 -7.56 -11.48
N CYS A 106 -2.10 -7.63 -10.35
CA CYS A 106 -1.60 -8.88 -9.77
C CYS A 106 -2.64 -9.72 -9.03
N LEU A 107 -3.88 -9.25 -8.96
CA LEU A 107 -5.01 -9.97 -8.37
C LEU A 107 -6.02 -10.35 -9.46
N ASP A 108 -6.54 -11.57 -9.38
CA ASP A 108 -7.63 -12.03 -10.24
C ASP A 108 -9.00 -11.43 -9.83
N ASP A 109 -10.07 -11.89 -10.50
CA ASP A 109 -11.43 -11.36 -10.28
C ASP A 109 -12.00 -11.80 -8.93
N GLU A 110 -11.52 -12.92 -8.39
CA GLU A 110 -11.81 -13.43 -7.05
C GLU A 110 -10.99 -12.68 -5.96
N GLY A 111 -9.94 -11.98 -6.36
CA GLY A 111 -9.05 -11.21 -5.50
C GLY A 111 -7.86 -12.00 -4.98
N GLU A 112 -7.59 -13.17 -5.54
CA GLU A 112 -6.43 -14.01 -5.25
C GLU A 112 -5.20 -13.55 -6.02
N VAL A 113 -4.01 -13.83 -5.48
CA VAL A 113 -2.75 -13.40 -6.07
C VAL A 113 -2.41 -14.27 -7.28
N LEU A 114 -2.10 -13.63 -8.42
CA LEU A 114 -1.65 -14.33 -9.61
C LEU A 114 -0.27 -15.00 -9.39
N PRO A 115 0.01 -16.15 -10.02
CA PRO A 115 1.23 -16.91 -9.78
C PRO A 115 2.53 -16.12 -9.92
N TRP A 116 2.63 -15.23 -10.91
CA TRP A 116 3.83 -14.41 -11.11
C TRP A 116 4.05 -13.42 -9.96
N ALA A 117 2.97 -12.89 -9.38
CA ALA A 117 3.05 -11.93 -8.30
C ALA A 117 3.37 -12.61 -6.97
N ALA A 118 2.87 -13.84 -6.77
CA ALA A 118 3.24 -14.66 -5.62
C ALA A 118 4.75 -14.86 -5.52
N LEU A 119 5.44 -15.13 -6.65
CA LEU A 119 6.91 -15.25 -6.69
C LEU A 119 7.63 -13.97 -6.20
N ILE A 120 7.10 -12.79 -6.54
CA ILE A 120 7.66 -11.51 -6.09
C ILE A 120 7.42 -11.31 -4.60
N LEU A 121 6.21 -11.61 -4.11
CA LEU A 121 5.87 -11.52 -2.69
C LEU A 121 6.73 -12.46 -1.83
N ASP A 122 6.92 -13.70 -2.29
CA ASP A 122 7.77 -14.70 -1.63
C ASP A 122 9.24 -14.26 -1.59
N SER A 123 9.68 -13.49 -2.58
CA SER A 123 11.03 -12.91 -2.68
C SER A 123 11.20 -11.59 -1.91
N ALA A 124 10.14 -11.08 -1.25
CA ALA A 124 10.17 -9.86 -0.46
C ALA A 124 9.80 -10.09 1.02
N PRO A 125 10.39 -11.11 1.70
CA PRO A 125 10.03 -11.41 3.08
C PRO A 125 10.36 -10.21 3.98
N GLY A 126 9.52 -9.97 4.99
CA GLY A 126 9.74 -8.86 5.92
C GLY A 126 9.36 -7.48 5.40
N CYS A 127 8.88 -7.37 4.16
CA CYS A 127 8.40 -6.11 3.59
C CYS A 127 6.92 -5.88 3.88
N TRP A 128 6.55 -4.61 3.95
CA TRP A 128 5.16 -4.21 4.04
C TRP A 128 4.54 -4.22 2.64
N VAL A 129 3.38 -4.86 2.53
CA VAL A 129 2.62 -4.90 1.29
C VAL A 129 1.28 -4.25 1.54
N GLU A 130 0.86 -3.36 0.65
CA GLU A 130 -0.48 -2.76 0.69
C GLU A 130 -1.25 -3.02 -0.60
N ARG A 131 -2.58 -3.09 -0.49
CA ARG A 131 -3.45 -3.07 -1.67
C ARG A 131 -3.40 -1.68 -2.28
N SER A 132 -3.12 -1.61 -3.59
CA SER A 132 -3.02 -0.33 -4.29
C SER A 132 -4.40 0.32 -4.47
N VAL A 133 -4.41 1.61 -4.83
CA VAL A 133 -5.65 2.38 -5.03
C VAL A 133 -6.54 1.86 -6.16
N SER A 134 -6.01 1.04 -7.09
CA SER A 134 -6.83 0.42 -8.14
C SER A 134 -7.70 -0.72 -7.60
N GLY A 135 -7.35 -1.25 -6.43
CA GLY A 135 -8.00 -2.41 -5.85
C GLY A 135 -7.66 -3.72 -6.57
N ARG A 136 -6.80 -3.74 -7.60
CA ARG A 136 -6.34 -4.98 -8.27
C ARG A 136 -4.82 -5.11 -8.33
N GLY A 137 -4.09 -4.14 -7.77
CA GLY A 137 -2.64 -4.17 -7.65
C GLY A 137 -2.19 -4.19 -6.20
N LEU A 138 -0.90 -4.44 -6.01
CA LEU A 138 -0.22 -4.43 -4.71
C LEU A 138 1.04 -3.57 -4.80
N HIS A 139 1.35 -2.83 -3.74
CA HIS A 139 2.64 -2.17 -3.57
C HIS A 139 3.47 -2.93 -2.53
N VAL A 140 4.68 -3.34 -2.90
CA VAL A 140 5.66 -3.92 -1.98
C VAL A 140 6.66 -2.83 -1.60
N TRP A 141 6.71 -2.50 -0.31
CA TRP A 141 7.54 -1.43 0.24
C TRP A 141 8.72 -1.98 1.03
N GLY A 142 9.92 -1.51 0.70
CA GLY A 142 11.14 -1.94 1.36
C GLY A 142 12.30 -0.97 1.17
N ARG A 143 13.51 -1.48 1.42
CA ARG A 143 14.76 -0.73 1.32
C ARG A 143 15.72 -1.43 0.38
N GLY A 144 16.47 -0.67 -0.40
CA GLY A 144 17.55 -1.22 -1.20
C GLY A 144 18.17 -0.18 -2.14
N PRO A 145 19.35 -0.47 -2.69
CA PRO A 145 20.00 0.40 -3.65
C PRO A 145 19.24 0.35 -4.99
N LEU A 146 18.69 1.48 -5.44
CA LEU A 146 18.06 1.60 -6.75
C LEU A 146 18.60 2.83 -7.49
N ARG A 147 19.38 2.60 -8.55
CA ARG A 147 19.96 3.69 -9.36
C ARG A 147 18.93 4.30 -10.32
N HIS A 148 18.20 3.44 -11.01
CA HIS A 148 17.16 3.82 -11.96
C HIS A 148 15.95 2.91 -11.77
N GLY A 149 14.76 3.47 -11.86
CA GLY A 149 13.55 2.66 -11.87
C GLY A 149 13.45 1.83 -13.15
N ARG A 150 12.66 0.75 -13.11
CA ARG A 150 12.44 -0.13 -14.25
C ARG A 150 10.97 -0.53 -14.34
N ARG A 151 10.47 -0.68 -15.56
CA ARG A 151 9.18 -1.31 -15.86
C ARG A 151 9.42 -2.61 -16.60
N ILE A 152 8.83 -3.69 -16.11
CA ILE A 152 8.80 -5.01 -16.74
C ILE A 152 7.35 -5.29 -17.11
N ALA A 153 7.05 -5.35 -18.40
CA ALA A 153 5.71 -5.65 -18.88
C ALA A 153 5.77 -6.70 -19.99
N ARG A 154 5.27 -7.91 -19.71
CA ARG A 154 5.30 -9.04 -20.66
C ARG A 154 4.28 -10.11 -20.26
N ASP A 155 3.57 -10.67 -21.24
CA ASP A 155 2.69 -11.85 -21.06
C ASP A 155 1.71 -11.69 -19.88
N GLY A 156 1.12 -10.50 -19.72
CA GLY A 156 0.18 -10.17 -18.64
C GLY A 156 0.83 -9.81 -17.29
N THR A 157 2.16 -9.94 -17.16
CA THR A 157 2.93 -9.43 -16.01
C THR A 157 3.17 -7.94 -16.16
N SER A 158 3.01 -7.17 -15.09
CA SER A 158 3.34 -5.74 -15.04
C SER A 158 3.95 -5.38 -13.68
N ILE A 159 5.27 -5.17 -13.66
CA ILE A 159 6.05 -4.83 -12.47
C ILE A 159 6.75 -3.50 -12.71
N GLU A 160 6.67 -2.57 -11.77
CA GLU A 160 7.42 -1.32 -11.80
C GLU A 160 8.20 -1.10 -10.51
N VAL A 161 9.49 -0.81 -10.62
CA VAL A 161 10.38 -0.56 -9.48
C VAL A 161 10.68 0.93 -9.41
N TYR A 162 10.33 1.56 -8.29
CA TYR A 162 10.48 2.99 -8.06
C TYR A 162 11.29 3.29 -6.80
N GLY A 163 12.18 4.29 -6.88
CA GLY A 163 12.97 4.75 -5.73
C GLY A 163 13.27 6.25 -5.70
N THR A 164 12.98 7.00 -6.77
CA THR A 164 13.21 8.45 -6.83
C THR A 164 12.31 9.16 -7.85
N GLY A 165 12.10 10.47 -7.67
CA GLY A 165 11.46 11.37 -8.64
C GLY A 165 9.96 11.14 -8.89
N ARG A 166 9.33 10.23 -8.14
CA ARG A 166 7.92 9.84 -8.26
C ARG A 166 7.27 9.86 -6.88
N PHE A 167 5.95 10.03 -6.84
CA PHE A 167 5.17 9.73 -5.66
C PHE A 167 4.38 8.45 -5.89
N ILE A 168 4.12 7.69 -4.83
CA ILE A 168 3.27 6.50 -4.83
C ILE A 168 2.00 6.82 -4.06
N ALA A 169 0.85 6.43 -4.60
CA ALA A 169 -0.42 6.59 -3.91
C ALA A 169 -0.56 5.54 -2.80
N VAL A 170 -0.67 5.97 -1.54
CA VAL A 170 -0.67 5.07 -0.37
C VAL A 170 -2.09 4.90 0.14
N THR A 171 -2.53 3.65 0.33
CA THR A 171 -3.86 3.33 0.89
C THR A 171 -3.79 3.08 2.39
N GLY A 172 -2.65 2.54 2.85
CA GLY A 172 -2.43 1.99 4.17
C GLY A 172 -3.09 0.63 4.37
N GLU A 173 -3.82 0.10 3.37
CA GLU A 173 -4.55 -1.16 3.47
C GLU A 173 -3.57 -2.33 3.37
N THR A 174 -3.08 -2.78 4.52
CA THR A 174 -2.11 -3.88 4.59
C THR A 174 -2.68 -5.13 3.93
N TRP A 175 -1.89 -5.73 3.05
CA TRP A 175 -2.20 -6.99 2.38
C TRP A 175 -1.87 -8.16 3.30
N GLY A 176 -2.87 -9.03 3.52
CA GLY A 176 -2.77 -10.15 4.45
C GLY A 176 -2.28 -9.72 5.83
N ASP A 177 -1.35 -10.51 6.38
CA ASP A 177 -0.68 -10.25 7.65
C ASP A 177 0.79 -9.82 7.45
N THR A 178 1.08 -9.16 6.32
CA THR A 178 2.46 -8.72 6.02
C THR A 178 3.02 -7.80 7.11
N PRO A 179 4.33 -7.88 7.41
CA PRO A 179 4.95 -7.05 8.42
C PRO A 179 4.77 -5.56 8.13
N ARG A 180 4.59 -4.74 9.17
CA ARG A 180 4.41 -3.29 9.03
C ARG A 180 5.71 -2.54 9.19
N ARG A 181 6.70 -2.96 8.39
CA ARG A 181 8.07 -2.43 8.36
C ARG A 181 8.61 -2.49 6.94
N LEU A 182 9.67 -1.73 6.66
CA LEU A 182 10.35 -1.82 5.38
C LEU A 182 11.53 -2.81 5.49
N GLY A 183 11.35 -3.99 4.87
CA GLY A 183 12.37 -5.03 4.78
C GLY A 183 13.47 -4.70 3.78
N ASP A 184 14.41 -5.63 3.60
CA ASP A 184 15.47 -5.51 2.58
C ASP A 184 14.95 -6.06 1.24
N LEU A 185 15.13 -5.28 0.18
CA LEU A 185 14.76 -5.59 -1.20
C LEU A 185 15.99 -5.68 -2.11
N SER A 186 17.21 -5.61 -1.58
CA SER A 186 18.42 -5.50 -2.41
C SER A 186 18.54 -6.64 -3.41
N GLU A 187 18.41 -7.90 -2.97
CA GLU A 187 18.47 -9.08 -3.85
C GLU A 187 17.35 -9.08 -4.90
N LEU A 188 16.13 -8.74 -4.50
CA LEU A 188 14.99 -8.69 -5.42
C LEU A 188 15.14 -7.56 -6.44
N ILE A 189 15.67 -6.40 -6.04
CA ILE A 189 15.98 -5.30 -6.95
C ILE A 189 17.03 -5.75 -7.97
N ASP A 190 18.10 -6.41 -7.53
CA ASP A 190 19.15 -6.91 -8.44
C ASP A 190 18.61 -7.90 -9.48
N VAL A 191 17.66 -8.77 -9.09
CA VAL A 191 16.99 -9.70 -10.02
C VAL A 191 16.06 -8.96 -10.98
N LEU A 192 15.41 -7.88 -10.53
CA LEU A 192 14.45 -7.12 -11.30
C LEU A 192 15.07 -6.03 -12.16
N LEU A 193 16.38 -5.79 -12.15
CA LEU A 193 17.04 -4.80 -13.03
C LEU A 193 17.56 -5.44 -14.32
#